data_AF-A0A2V9YUR2-F1
#
_entry.id   AF-A0A2V9YUR2-F1
#
_cell.length_a   1.000
_cell.length_b   1.000
_cell.length_c   1.000
_cell.angle_alpha   90.00
_cell.angle_beta   90.00
_cell.angle_gamma   90.00
#
_symmetry.space_group_name_H-M   'P 1'
#
loop_
_entity.id
_entity.type
_entity.pdbx_description
1 polymer ?
#
loop_
_entity_poly.entity_id
_entity_poly.type
_entity_poly.pdbx_seq_one_letter_code
_entity_poly.pdbx_strand_id
1 'polypeptide(L)' 'MSVFVVDASVVIKWFVPEIQSDAARRLLELDHDYFAPDLLFAETANVVCRKIRRGELFSGRVSDW' A
#
# COMPACT_ATOMS: atom_id res chain seq x y z
N MET A 1 8.22 22.52 -1.96
CA MET A 1 8.42 21.05 -1.98
C MET A 1 8.49 20.56 -0.54
N SER A 2 7.68 19.58 -0.18
CA SER A 2 7.79 18.86 1.09
C SER A 2 8.38 17.48 0.83
N VAL A 3 9.25 17.05 1.74
CA VAL A 3 9.87 15.72 1.71
C VAL A 3 9.12 14.82 2.67
N PHE A 4 8.67 13.66 2.20
CA PHE A 4 8.01 12.65 3.02
C PHE A 4 8.82 11.36 3.07
N VAL A 5 9.00 10.83 4.28
CA VAL A 5 9.43 9.45 4.46
C VAL A 5 8.16 8.59 4.60
N VAL A 6 7.99 7.65 3.69
CA VAL A 6 6.79 6.82 3.60
C VAL A 6 7.06 5.45 4.20
N ASP A 7 6.20 5.05 5.12
CA ASP A 7 6.20 3.72 5.74
C ASP A 7 5.44 2.69 4.89
N ALA A 8 5.79 1.40 5.04
CA ALA A 8 5.12 0.30 4.35
C ALA A 8 3.59 0.26 4.59
N SER A 9 3.13 0.69 5.77
CA SER A 9 1.70 0.77 6.10
C SER A 9 0.93 1.82 5.31
N VAL A 10 1.61 2.83 4.76
CA VAL A 10 1.00 3.81 3.83
C VAL A 10 1.03 3.24 2.42
N VAL A 11 2.17 2.68 1.99
CA VAL A 11 2.34 2.11 0.64
C VAL A 11 1.35 1.00 0.35
N ILE A 12 1.10 0.09 1.31
CA ILE A 12 0.15 -1.00 1.09
C ILE A 12 -1.27 -0.49 0.78
N LYS A 13 -1.67 0.64 1.37
CA LYS A 13 -3.02 1.23 1.21
C LYS A 13 -3.23 1.86 -0.16
N TRP A 14 -2.15 2.10 -0.92
CA TRP A 14 -2.25 2.52 -2.32
C TRP A 14 -2.81 1.39 -3.18
N PHE A 15 -2.37 0.15 -2.94
CA PHE A 15 -2.67 -1.02 -3.76
C PHE A 15 -3.81 -1.88 -3.22
N VAL A 16 -3.94 -1.99 -1.90
CA VAL A 16 -4.96 -2.80 -1.24
C VAL A 16 -6.03 -1.89 -0.65
N PRO A 17 -7.33 -2.11 -0.93
CA PRO A 17 -8.41 -1.38 -0.28
C PRO A 17 -8.38 -1.57 1.24
N GLU A 18 -8.16 -0.48 1.97
CA GLU A 18 -8.17 -0.41 3.43
C GLU A 18 -8.77 0.90 3.91
N ILE A 19 -9.04 0.97 5.21
CA ILE A 19 -9.35 2.23 5.88
C ILE A 19 -8.20 3.23 5.61
N GLN A 20 -8.55 4.42 5.13
CA GLN A 20 -7.65 5.50 4.70
C GLN A 20 -6.92 5.29 3.37
N SER A 21 -7.30 4.32 2.53
CA SER A 21 -6.74 4.22 1.17
C SER A 21 -6.88 5.51 0.37
N ASP A 22 -8.00 6.23 0.49
CA ASP A 22 -8.18 7.51 -0.21
C ASP A 22 -7.21 8.59 0.29
N ALA A 23 -7.02 8.68 1.62
CA ALA A 23 -6.06 9.62 2.20
C ALA A 23 -4.62 9.27 1.80
N ALA A 24 -4.27 7.98 1.73
CA ALA A 24 -2.97 7.53 1.27
C ALA A 24 -2.76 7.86 -0.22
N ARG A 25 -3.78 7.67 -1.07
CA ARG A 25 -3.71 7.97 -2.50
C ARG A 25 -3.61 9.46 -2.81
N ARG A 26 -4.22 10.33 -1.99
CA ARG A 26 -4.05 11.79 -2.13
C ARG A 26 -2.60 12.24 -2.04
N LEU A 27 -1.74 11.51 -1.34
CA LEU A 27 -0.30 11.80 -1.36
C LEU A 27 0.23 11.70 -2.80
N LEU A 28 -0.15 10.67 -3.55
CA LEU A 28 0.28 10.47 -4.94
C LEU A 28 -0.22 11.55 -5.92
N GLU A 29 -1.24 12.31 -5.55
CA GLU A 29 -1.81 13.39 -6.40
C GLU A 29 -0.98 14.68 -6.33
N LEU A 30 -0.10 14.81 -5.34
CA LEU A 30 0.71 16.00 -5.08
C LEU A 30 2.18 15.75 -5.41
N ASP A 31 2.84 16.78 -5.92
CA ASP A 31 4.26 16.74 -6.24
C ASP A 31 5.10 16.84 -4.95
N HIS A 32 5.57 15.68 -4.48
CA HIS A 32 6.34 15.51 -3.25
C HIS A 32 7.56 14.63 -3.51
N ASP A 33 8.63 14.90 -2.77
CA ASP A 33 9.79 14.02 -2.76
C ASP A 33 9.53 12.89 -1.76
N TYR A 34 9.58 11.65 -2.25
CA TYR A 34 9.33 10.45 -1.46
C TYR A 34 10.62 9.71 -1.17
N PHE A 35 10.83 9.45 0.12
CA PHE A 35 11.86 8.54 0.62
C PHE A 35 11.19 7.39 1.35
N ALA A 36 11.89 6.27 1.46
CA ALA A 36 11.42 5.15 2.27
C ALA A 36 12.62 4.44 2.90
N PRO A 37 12.42 3.74 4.03
CA PRO A 37 13.45 2.86 4.56
C PRO A 37 13.81 1.76 3.56
N ASP A 38 15.06 1.27 3.60
CA ASP A 38 15.52 0.13 2.76
C ASP A 38 14.63 -1.11 2.93
N LEU A 39 13.96 -1.21 4.09
CA LEU A 39 13.09 -2.31 4.45
C LEU A 39 11.69 -2.25 3.81
N LEU A 40 11.35 -1.16 3.10
CA LEU A 40 10.00 -0.93 2.55
C LEU A 40 9.46 -2.16 1.81
N PHE A 41 10.28 -2.75 0.93
CA PHE A 41 9.87 -3.92 0.15
C PHE A 41 9.63 -5.15 1.03
N ALA A 42 10.50 -5.40 2.00
CA ALA A 42 10.37 -6.56 2.89
C ALA A 42 9.14 -6.44 3.81
N GLU A 43 8.89 -5.26 4.37
CA GLU A 43 7.72 -5.02 5.22
C GLU A 43 6.42 -5.05 4.43
N THR A 44 6.38 -4.42 3.26
CA THR A 44 5.21 -4.45 2.36
C THR A 44 4.92 -5.90 1.93
N ALA A 45 5.95 -6.65 1.53
CA ALA A 45 5.81 -8.07 1.18
C ALA A 45 5.30 -8.90 2.37
N ASN A 46 5.81 -8.65 3.58
CA ASN A 46 5.33 -9.32 4.78
C ASN A 46 3.85 -9.00 5.08
N VAL A 47 3.40 -7.76 4.88
CA VAL A 47 1.98 -7.41 5.00
C VAL A 47 1.16 -8.16 3.95
N VAL A 48 1.56 -8.14 2.67
CA VAL A 48 0.87 -8.85 1.58
C VAL A 48 0.77 -10.36 1.87
N CYS A 49 1.89 -11.00 2.22
CA CYS A 49 1.92 -12.43 2.56
C CYS A 49 0.97 -12.77 3.72
N ARG A 50 0.93 -11.92 4.76
CA ARG A 50 0.00 -12.10 5.88
C ARG A 50 -1.46 -11.98 5.44
N LYS A 51 -1.80 -11.03 4.57
CA LYS A 51 -3.15 -10.86 4.03
C LYS A 51 -3.59 -12.03 3.14
N ILE A 52 -2.69 -12.52 2.27
CA ILE A 52 -2.92 -13.71 1.44
C ILE A 52 -3.23 -14.93 2.32
N ARG A 53 -2.41 -15.16 3.35
CA ARG A 53 -2.60 -16.29 4.29
C ARG A 53 -3.93 -16.21 5.04
N ARG A 54 -4.48 -15.00 5.23
CA ARG A 54 -5.78 -14.77 5.85
C ARG A 54 -6.94 -14.73 4.84
N GLY A 55 -6.67 -14.92 3.54
CA GLY A 55 -7.69 -14.88 2.49
C GLY A 55 -8.23 -13.47 2.17
N GLU A 56 -7.60 -12.42 2.69
CA GLU A 56 -8.12 -11.04 2.64
C GLU A 56 -8.00 -10.39 1.26
N LEU A 57 -7.11 -10.89 0.39
CA LEU A 57 -6.87 -10.33 -0.95
C LEU A 57 -7.68 -11.01 -2.06
N PHE A 58 -8.45 -12.06 -1.76
CA PHE A 58 -9.19 -12.84 -2.75
C PHE A 58 -10.70 -12.54 -2.78
N SER A 59 -11.12 -11.42 -2.20
CA SER A 59 -12.54 -11.02 -2.12
C SER A 59 -13.09 -10.31 -3.38
N GLY A 60 -12.29 -10.16 -4.44
CA GLY A 60 -12.74 -9.63 -5.72
C GLY A 60 -13.21 -10.75 -6.65
N ARG A 61 -14.48 -10.71 -7.05
CA ARG A 61 -15.05 -11.55 -8.11
C ARG A 61 -14.04 -11.70 -9.26
N VAL A 62 -13.53 -12.91 -9.47
CA VAL A 62 -12.94 -13.30 -10.75
C VAL A 62 -14.11 -13.26 -11.73
N SER A 63 -14.27 -12.17 -12.48
CA SER A 63 -15.10 -12.21 -13.67
C SER A 63 -14.36 -13.09 -14.67
N ASP A 64 -14.97 -14.23 -14.98
CA ASP A 64 -14.54 -15.22 -15.95
C ASP A 64 -14.06 -14.57 -17.26
N TRP A 65 -12.92 -15.05 -17.77
CA TRP A 65 -12.41 -14.77 -19.11
C TRP A 65 -13.09 -15.69 -20.14
#